data_AF-A0A0J1BCK6-F1
#
_entry.id   AF-A0A0J1BCK6-F1
#
_cell.length_a   1.000
_cell.length_b   1.000
_cell.length_c   1.000
_cell.angle_alpha   90.00
_cell.angle_beta   90.00
_cell.angle_gamma   90.00
#
_symmetry.space_group_name_H-M   'P 1'
#
loop_
_entity.id
_entity.type
_entity.pdbx_description
1 polymer ?
#
loop_
_entity_poly.entity_id
_entity_poly.type
_entity_poly.pdbx_seq_one_letter_code
_entity_poly.pdbx_strand_id
1 'polypeptide(L)'
;LEVFNFTGGMPRPPDLAPSIVFAILVRPELEPDKYGLTLPVLIWRISVRASRTWLYVRPTTFLLLRLGMYILRAIMSVNTYDIEYLAGEAALINISFLILLFPVLDLWRRHILTTVQRKDRPWWVRPIIPYMTLLTSIIISIVTATEVDPTQPKTPLVRTLWRTNYALSLATVIMGLIYVPLCHFMMHLGRRGTIYLTCLLLLCFITALYRVIQLHTEDPDAPVRSRIAFYVLE
;
A
#
# COMPACT_ATOMS: atom_id res chain seq x y z
N LEU A 1 6.72 -25.05 1.94
CA LEU A 1 6.45 -23.67 1.44
C LEU A 1 4.97 -23.39 1.13
N GLU A 2 4.16 -24.39 0.77
CA GLU A 2 2.70 -24.23 0.55
C GLU A 2 1.89 -23.82 1.79
N VAL A 3 2.51 -23.94 2.97
CA VAL A 3 1.85 -23.76 4.26
C VAL A 3 1.75 -22.29 4.68
N PHE A 4 2.41 -21.36 3.98
CA PHE A 4 2.18 -19.93 4.16
C PHE A 4 1.27 -19.41 3.05
N ASN A 5 0.19 -18.72 3.44
CA ASN A 5 -0.69 -18.07 2.50
C ASN A 5 -0.13 -16.70 2.10
N PHE A 6 0.98 -16.71 1.36
CA PHE A 6 1.61 -15.50 0.87
C PHE A 6 0.80 -14.88 -0.26
N THR A 7 0.80 -13.55 -0.28
CA THR A 7 0.05 -12.73 -1.23
C THR A 7 0.46 -13.07 -2.67
N GLY A 8 -0.49 -13.60 -3.45
CA GLY A 8 -0.25 -14.05 -4.84
C GLY A 8 0.43 -15.40 -5.02
N GLY A 9 0.64 -16.16 -3.93
CA GLY A 9 1.36 -17.44 -3.95
C GLY A 9 2.85 -17.30 -4.23
N MET A 10 3.58 -18.43 -4.22
CA MET A 10 4.99 -18.44 -4.61
C MET A 10 5.12 -18.05 -6.09
N PRO A 11 5.98 -17.07 -6.42
CA PRO A 11 6.25 -16.71 -7.81
C PRO A 11 6.67 -17.94 -8.61
N ARG A 12 6.03 -18.18 -9.74
CA ARG A 12 6.43 -19.23 -10.69
C ARG A 12 6.94 -18.59 -11.98
N PRO A 13 7.61 -19.33 -12.89
CA PRO A 13 8.06 -18.78 -14.17
C PRO A 13 6.98 -18.00 -14.98
N PRO A 14 5.68 -18.34 -14.94
CA PRO A 14 4.63 -17.53 -15.59
C PRO A 14 4.38 -16.16 -14.96
N ASP A 15 4.83 -15.92 -13.72
CA ASP A 15 4.73 -14.63 -13.02
C ASP A 15 5.83 -13.65 -13.46
N LEU A 16 6.83 -14.13 -14.20
CA LEU A 16 7.91 -13.32 -14.77
C LEU A 16 7.35 -12.27 -15.74
N ALA A 17 6.51 -12.67 -16.70
CA ALA A 17 5.94 -11.78 -17.70
C ALA A 17 5.09 -10.65 -17.10
N PRO A 18 4.11 -10.87 -16.21
CA PRO A 18 3.36 -9.79 -15.58
C PRO A 18 4.23 -8.95 -14.64
N SER A 19 5.13 -9.55 -13.83
CA SER A 19 6.06 -8.78 -12.99
C SER A 19 6.95 -7.88 -13.83
N ILE A 20 7.44 -8.39 -14.97
CA ILE A 20 8.21 -7.62 -15.95
C ILE A 20 7.31 -6.58 -16.60
N VAL A 21 6.06 -6.83 -16.98
CA VAL A 21 5.19 -5.81 -17.60
C VAL A 21 4.88 -4.68 -16.62
N PHE A 22 4.54 -5.00 -15.36
CA PHE A 22 4.31 -4.00 -14.31
C PHE A 22 5.60 -3.28 -13.88
N ALA A 23 6.75 -3.96 -13.95
CA ALA A 23 8.05 -3.34 -13.75
C ALA A 23 8.53 -2.55 -14.98
N ILE A 24 8.24 -2.95 -16.22
CA ILE A 24 8.64 -2.34 -17.50
C ILE A 24 7.79 -1.11 -17.81
N LEU A 25 6.50 -1.11 -17.45
CA LEU A 25 5.74 0.14 -17.30
C LEU A 25 6.46 1.17 -16.41
N VAL A 26 7.46 0.74 -15.65
CA VAL A 26 8.31 1.49 -14.75
C VAL A 26 9.82 1.34 -15.06
N ARG A 27 10.28 0.60 -16.08
CA ARG A 27 11.72 0.34 -16.34
C ARG A 27 12.18 1.09 -17.60
N PRO A 28 13.18 1.98 -17.53
CA PRO A 28 13.59 2.82 -18.66
C PRO A 28 14.75 2.21 -19.48
N GLU A 29 15.12 0.94 -19.28
CA GLU A 29 16.40 0.43 -19.79
C GLU A 29 16.35 -0.34 -21.11
N LEU A 30 15.18 -0.66 -21.68
CA LEU A 30 15.10 -1.22 -23.03
C LEU A 30 14.04 -0.48 -23.84
N GLU A 31 14.53 0.28 -24.82
CA GLU A 31 13.79 1.00 -25.88
C GLU A 31 12.98 2.24 -25.42
N PRO A 32 13.35 3.46 -25.88
CA PRO A 32 12.72 4.72 -25.46
C PRO A 32 11.27 4.93 -25.95
N ASP A 33 10.72 4.03 -26.76
CA ASP A 33 9.57 4.40 -27.57
C ASP A 33 8.22 3.85 -27.09
N LYS A 34 8.16 2.84 -26.20
CA LYS A 34 6.88 2.21 -25.85
C LYS A 34 6.80 1.72 -24.40
N TYR A 35 5.98 2.45 -23.63
CA TYR A 35 5.41 2.10 -22.31
C TYR A 35 6.31 2.26 -21.08
N GLY A 36 6.53 3.52 -20.69
CA GLY A 36 6.92 3.91 -19.33
C GLY A 36 6.22 5.23 -18.95
N LEU A 37 4.93 5.22 -18.61
CA LEU A 37 4.17 6.49 -18.47
C LEU A 37 4.35 7.18 -17.11
N THR A 38 4.73 6.43 -16.07
CA THR A 38 4.86 6.95 -14.70
C THR A 38 6.29 7.30 -14.31
N LEU A 39 7.29 6.58 -14.84
CA LEU A 39 8.69 6.78 -14.46
C LEU A 39 9.33 8.06 -15.04
N PRO A 40 9.12 8.46 -16.30
CA PRO A 40 9.58 9.75 -16.81
C PRO A 40 8.94 10.90 -16.03
N VAL A 41 7.67 10.76 -15.63
CA VAL A 41 7.00 11.71 -14.74
C VAL A 41 7.66 11.73 -13.36
N LEU A 42 8.06 10.58 -12.82
CA LEU A 42 8.82 10.45 -11.56
C LEU A 42 10.17 11.16 -11.65
N ILE A 43 10.97 10.84 -12.67
CA ILE A 43 12.31 11.36 -12.91
C ILE A 43 12.25 12.87 -13.16
N TRP A 44 11.33 13.32 -14.01
CA TRP A 44 11.06 14.74 -14.24
C TRP A 44 10.76 15.46 -12.92
N ARG A 45 9.87 14.89 -12.10
CA ARG A 45 9.45 15.52 -10.84
C ARG A 45 10.55 15.58 -9.79
N ILE A 46 11.44 14.58 -9.73
CA ILE A 46 12.63 14.57 -8.86
C ILE A 46 13.64 15.63 -9.33
N SER A 47 13.79 15.76 -10.65
CA SER A 47 14.77 16.65 -11.29
C SER A 47 14.39 18.13 -11.16
N VAL A 48 13.10 18.48 -11.26
CA VAL A 48 12.63 19.86 -11.14
C VAL A 48 12.53 20.28 -9.67
N ARG A 49 13.41 21.18 -9.23
CA ARG A 49 13.45 21.68 -7.83
C ARG A 49 12.13 22.33 -7.38
N ALA A 50 11.40 22.97 -8.28
CA ALA A 50 10.13 23.63 -7.99
C ALA A 50 8.99 22.65 -7.61
N SER A 51 9.06 21.40 -8.04
CA SER A 51 8.05 20.38 -7.74
C SER A 51 8.33 19.57 -6.46
N ARG A 52 9.40 19.86 -5.72
CA ARG A 52 9.79 19.15 -4.48
C ARG A 52 8.92 19.52 -3.28
N THR A 53 7.60 19.42 -3.41
CA THR A 53 6.72 19.50 -2.24
C THR A 53 6.63 18.13 -1.58
N TRP A 54 6.55 18.11 -0.24
CA TRP A 54 6.44 16.89 0.56
C TRP A 54 5.28 15.98 0.15
N LEU A 55 4.24 16.57 -0.47
CA LEU A 55 3.10 15.85 -1.01
C LEU A 55 3.48 14.91 -2.16
N TYR A 56 4.51 15.22 -2.94
CA TYR A 56 4.95 14.39 -4.08
C TYR A 56 6.01 13.36 -3.72
N VAL A 57 6.77 13.59 -2.65
CA VAL A 57 7.75 12.61 -2.14
C VAL A 57 7.05 11.30 -1.75
N ARG A 58 5.88 11.39 -1.11
CA ARG A 58 5.13 10.21 -0.62
C ARG A 58 4.65 9.28 -1.75
N PRO A 59 3.92 9.75 -2.80
CA PRO A 59 3.61 8.93 -3.97
C PRO A 59 4.86 8.41 -4.69
N THR A 60 5.96 9.18 -4.70
CA THR A 60 7.23 8.75 -5.30
C THR A 60 7.79 7.55 -4.55
N THR A 61 7.85 7.62 -3.22
CA THR A 61 8.29 6.51 -2.37
C THR A 61 7.38 5.29 -2.52
N PHE A 62 6.06 5.49 -2.61
CA PHE A 62 5.12 4.41 -2.92
C PHE A 62 5.48 3.67 -4.21
N LEU A 63 5.69 4.41 -5.31
CA LEU A 63 6.07 3.84 -6.60
C LEU A 63 7.42 3.10 -6.55
N LEU A 64 8.41 3.67 -5.85
CA LEU A 64 9.72 3.03 -5.70
C LEU A 64 9.64 1.71 -4.92
N LEU A 65 8.84 1.66 -3.85
CA LEU A 65 8.64 0.41 -3.10
C LEU A 65 7.88 -0.63 -3.91
N ARG A 66 6.88 -0.21 -4.69
CA ARG A 66 6.16 -1.10 -5.62
C ARG A 66 7.07 -1.64 -6.71
N LEU A 67 7.96 -0.80 -7.26
CA LEU A 67 8.97 -1.24 -8.20
C LEU A 67 9.93 -2.26 -7.56
N GLY A 68 10.43 -1.97 -6.35
CA GLY A 68 11.28 -2.89 -5.60
C GLY A 68 10.61 -4.25 -5.38
N MET A 69 9.31 -4.25 -5.07
CA MET A 69 8.51 -5.47 -4.94
C MET A 69 8.43 -6.25 -6.26
N TYR A 70 8.11 -5.61 -7.39
CA TYR A 70 8.05 -6.32 -8.68
C TYR A 70 9.41 -6.85 -9.13
N ILE A 71 10.49 -6.11 -8.88
CA ILE A 71 11.86 -6.57 -9.14
C ILE A 71 12.15 -7.80 -8.29
N LEU A 72 11.86 -7.75 -7.00
CA LEU A 72 12.03 -8.88 -6.09
C LEU A 72 11.23 -10.10 -6.55
N ARG A 73 9.99 -9.90 -6.98
CA ARG A 73 9.11 -10.96 -7.51
C ARG A 73 9.63 -11.57 -8.81
N ALA A 74 10.16 -10.75 -9.72
CA ALA A 74 10.78 -11.22 -10.96
C ALA A 74 12.05 -12.04 -10.67
N ILE A 75 12.91 -11.53 -9.79
CA ILE A 75 14.09 -12.23 -9.27
C ILE A 75 13.66 -13.57 -8.65
N MET A 76 12.60 -13.57 -7.83
CA MET A 76 12.00 -14.75 -7.19
C MET A 76 11.45 -15.81 -8.15
N SER A 77 11.04 -15.42 -9.35
CA SER A 77 10.46 -16.34 -10.33
C SER A 77 11.48 -17.22 -11.06
N VAL A 78 12.78 -16.85 -11.02
CA VAL A 78 13.86 -17.51 -11.77
C VAL A 78 14.73 -18.41 -10.89
N ASN A 79 15.06 -17.99 -9.67
CA ASN A 79 15.87 -18.81 -8.76
C ASN A 79 15.02 -19.47 -7.66
N THR A 80 15.58 -20.46 -6.96
CA THR A 80 14.98 -21.02 -5.75
C THR A 80 15.28 -20.10 -4.57
N TYR A 81 14.25 -19.55 -3.92
CA TYR A 81 14.40 -18.59 -2.82
C TYR A 81 13.86 -19.07 -1.50
N ASP A 82 14.50 -18.54 -0.46
CA ASP A 82 14.12 -18.73 0.92
C ASP A 82 12.98 -17.80 1.33
N ILE A 83 12.36 -18.15 2.46
CA ILE A 83 11.19 -17.49 3.03
C ILE A 83 11.46 -16.02 3.37
N GLU A 84 12.71 -15.65 3.61
CA GLU A 84 13.15 -14.28 3.91
C GLU A 84 12.82 -13.30 2.78
N TYR A 85 13.03 -13.69 1.52
CA TYR A 85 12.71 -12.85 0.37
C TYR A 85 11.21 -12.60 0.26
N LEU A 86 10.42 -13.62 0.57
CA LEU A 86 8.97 -13.55 0.53
C LEU A 86 8.39 -12.70 1.68
N ALA A 87 9.03 -12.73 2.85
CA ALA A 87 8.74 -11.80 3.94
C ALA A 87 9.11 -10.36 3.58
N GLY A 88 10.25 -10.15 2.91
CA GLY A 88 10.66 -8.86 2.37
C GLY A 88 9.67 -8.32 1.34
N GLU A 89 9.17 -9.18 0.44
CA GLU A 89 8.13 -8.82 -0.54
C GLU A 89 6.86 -8.35 0.17
N ALA A 90 6.34 -9.15 1.12
CA ALA A 90 5.15 -8.80 1.89
C ALA A 90 5.33 -7.47 2.66
N ALA A 91 6.52 -7.22 3.20
CA ALA A 91 6.84 -5.96 3.88
C ALA A 91 6.83 -4.76 2.90
N LEU A 92 7.44 -4.88 1.71
CA LEU A 92 7.41 -3.84 0.68
C LEU A 92 5.98 -3.56 0.21
N ILE A 93 5.18 -4.60 -0.02
CA ILE A 93 3.76 -4.50 -0.35
C ILE A 93 3.01 -3.72 0.73
N ASN A 94 3.26 -4.05 2.00
CA ASN A 94 2.53 -3.42 3.07
C ASN A 94 2.96 -1.97 3.33
N ILE A 95 4.27 -1.71 3.39
CA ILE A 95 4.81 -0.36 3.59
C ILE A 95 4.40 0.56 2.44
N SER A 96 4.41 0.08 1.20
CA SER A 96 3.96 0.90 0.06
C SER A 96 2.51 1.35 0.23
N PHE A 97 1.59 0.43 0.52
CA PHE A 97 0.19 0.78 0.80
C PHE A 97 0.03 1.77 1.95
N LEU A 98 0.78 1.59 3.05
CA LEU A 98 0.75 2.54 4.17
C LEU A 98 1.22 3.94 3.74
N ILE A 99 2.25 4.02 2.91
CA ILE A 99 2.76 5.28 2.35
C ILE A 99 1.72 5.94 1.43
N LEU A 100 0.89 5.17 0.73
CA LEU A 100 -0.22 5.67 -0.08
C LEU A 100 -1.33 6.31 0.78
N LEU A 101 -1.53 5.88 2.02
CA LEU A 101 -2.55 6.45 2.91
C LEU A 101 -2.16 7.84 3.44
N PHE A 102 -0.86 8.16 3.58
CA PHE A 102 -0.41 9.49 4.00
C PHE A 102 -0.92 10.65 3.12
N PRO A 103 -0.77 10.63 1.78
CA PRO A 103 -1.31 11.68 0.93
C PRO A 103 -2.83 11.75 0.95
N VAL A 104 -3.55 10.63 1.15
CA VAL A 104 -5.01 10.63 1.32
C VAL A 104 -5.40 11.40 2.59
N LEU A 105 -4.71 11.15 3.70
CA LEU A 105 -4.92 11.90 4.95
C LEU A 105 -4.55 13.39 4.80
N ASP A 106 -3.49 13.71 4.06
CA ASP A 106 -3.14 15.10 3.75
C ASP A 106 -4.19 15.80 2.90
N LEU A 107 -4.74 15.11 1.90
CA LEU A 107 -5.80 15.66 1.04
C LEU A 107 -7.07 15.90 1.86
N TRP A 108 -7.44 14.97 2.74
CA TRP A 108 -8.54 15.17 3.68
C TRP A 108 -8.30 16.36 4.61
N ARG A 109 -7.11 16.43 5.23
CA ARG A 109 -6.73 17.57 6.08
C ARG A 109 -6.83 18.88 5.30
N ARG A 110 -6.30 18.94 4.08
CA ARG A 110 -6.35 20.14 3.23
C ARG A 110 -7.78 20.52 2.90
N HIS A 111 -8.63 19.57 2.52
CA HIS A 111 -10.05 19.78 2.23
C HIS A 111 -10.77 20.48 3.39
N ILE A 112 -10.50 20.06 4.62
CA ILE A 112 -11.05 20.72 5.81
C ILE A 112 -10.42 22.09 6.05
N LEU A 113 -9.09 22.20 5.94
CA LEU A 113 -8.38 23.46 6.18
C LEU A 113 -8.79 24.57 5.20
N THR A 114 -9.15 24.22 3.96
CA THR A 114 -9.59 25.18 2.94
C THR A 114 -11.03 25.63 3.11
N THR A 115 -11.90 24.80 3.71
CA THR A 115 -13.34 25.11 3.81
C THR A 115 -13.72 25.67 5.18
N VAL A 116 -13.08 25.23 6.27
CA VAL A 116 -13.48 25.56 7.64
C VAL A 116 -12.53 26.60 8.25
N GLN A 117 -13.09 27.68 8.79
CA GLN A 117 -12.32 28.72 9.50
C GLN A 117 -11.64 28.14 10.75
N ARG A 118 -10.48 28.68 11.14
CA ARG A 118 -9.66 28.13 12.23
C ARG A 118 -10.40 28.01 13.57
N LYS A 119 -11.33 28.92 13.85
CA LYS A 119 -12.12 28.97 15.08
C LYS A 119 -13.18 27.85 15.16
N ASP A 120 -13.67 27.38 14.02
CA ASP A 120 -14.77 26.40 13.94
C ASP A 120 -14.26 24.96 13.74
N ARG A 121 -12.94 24.75 13.79
CA ARG A 121 -12.33 23.42 13.59
C ARG A 121 -12.38 22.64 14.89
N PRO A 122 -13.15 21.55 14.97
CA PRO A 122 -13.16 20.75 16.18
C PRO A 122 -11.84 20.00 16.34
N TRP A 123 -11.45 19.77 17.59
CA TRP A 123 -10.14 19.21 17.94
C TRP A 123 -9.94 17.78 17.42
N TRP A 124 -11.01 17.00 17.29
CA TRP A 124 -10.99 15.60 16.83
C TRP A 124 -10.64 15.45 15.34
N VAL A 125 -10.72 16.53 14.56
CA VAL A 125 -10.33 16.56 13.14
C VAL A 125 -8.81 16.51 12.95
N ARG A 126 -8.04 16.74 14.01
CA ARG A 126 -6.57 16.67 13.93
C ARG A 126 -6.19 15.23 13.54
N PRO A 127 -5.52 15.01 12.40
CA PRO A 127 -5.20 13.67 11.89
C PRO A 127 -4.06 12.98 12.68
N ILE A 128 -3.85 13.33 13.96
CA ILE A 128 -2.77 12.80 14.79
C ILE A 128 -2.92 11.29 14.94
N ILE A 129 -4.12 10.83 15.29
CA ILE A 129 -4.42 9.41 15.50
C ILE A 129 -4.10 8.58 14.25
N PRO A 130 -4.67 8.86 13.05
CA PRO A 130 -4.38 8.05 11.88
C PRO A 130 -2.91 8.15 11.44
N TYR A 131 -2.22 9.28 11.65
CA TYR A 131 -0.78 9.36 11.39
C TYR A 131 0.04 8.45 12.30
N MET A 132 -0.27 8.43 13.59
CA MET A 132 0.40 7.53 14.54
C MET A 132 0.11 6.07 14.21
N THR A 133 -1.13 5.74 13.84
CA THR A 133 -1.49 4.38 13.42
C THR A 133 -0.68 3.94 12.20
N LEU A 134 -0.56 4.78 11.18
CA LEU A 134 0.26 4.46 10.00
C LEU A 134 1.74 4.27 10.34
N LEU A 135 2.31 5.13 11.20
CA LEU A 135 3.70 5.00 11.62
C LEU A 135 3.93 3.69 12.38
N THR A 136 3.04 3.36 13.31
CA THR A 136 3.07 2.08 14.04
C THR A 136 2.97 0.89 13.10
N SER A 137 2.07 0.93 12.11
CA SER A 137 1.96 -0.12 11.10
C SER A 137 3.23 -0.28 10.26
N ILE A 138 3.93 0.82 9.92
CA ILE A 138 5.23 0.75 9.22
C ILE A 138 6.27 0.06 10.10
N ILE A 139 6.38 0.45 11.37
CA ILE A 139 7.31 -0.16 12.32
C ILE A 139 7.03 -1.66 12.46
N ILE A 140 5.76 -2.03 12.65
CA ILE A 140 5.34 -3.44 12.74
C ILE A 140 5.71 -4.18 11.45
N SER A 141 5.52 -3.58 10.28
CA SER A 141 5.88 -4.21 9.00
C SER A 141 7.38 -4.54 8.92
N ILE A 142 8.22 -3.61 9.36
CA ILE A 142 9.69 -3.77 9.37
C ILE A 142 10.08 -4.85 10.38
N VAL A 143 9.60 -4.76 11.61
CA VAL A 143 9.88 -5.74 12.67
C VAL A 143 9.41 -7.13 12.24
N THR A 144 8.24 -7.24 11.60
CA THR A 144 7.78 -8.55 11.17
C THR A 144 8.70 -9.16 10.11
N ALA A 145 9.24 -8.34 9.21
CA ALA A 145 10.18 -8.81 8.19
C ALA A 145 11.50 -9.32 8.78
N THR A 146 11.98 -8.68 9.86
CA THR A 146 13.24 -9.07 10.52
C THR A 146 13.10 -10.30 11.42
N GLU A 147 11.89 -10.60 11.89
CA GLU A 147 11.60 -11.73 12.79
C GLU A 147 11.24 -13.03 12.05
N VAL A 148 11.25 -13.03 10.71
CA VAL A 148 10.97 -14.25 9.93
C VAL A 148 12.22 -15.13 9.90
N ASP A 149 12.24 -16.17 10.73
CA ASP A 149 13.25 -17.22 10.71
C ASP A 149 12.96 -18.23 9.56
N PRO A 150 13.92 -18.50 8.65
CA PRO A 150 13.72 -19.47 7.57
C PRO A 150 13.48 -20.90 8.08
N THR A 151 13.99 -21.26 9.26
CA THR A 151 13.82 -22.59 9.87
C THR A 151 12.49 -22.74 10.58
N GLN A 152 11.94 -21.66 11.12
CA GLN A 152 10.66 -21.62 11.85
C GLN A 152 9.80 -20.45 11.39
N PRO A 153 9.31 -20.47 10.15
CA PRO A 153 8.64 -19.31 9.57
C PRO A 153 7.30 -18.99 10.26
N LYS A 154 6.73 -19.93 11.01
CA LYS A 154 5.41 -19.82 11.65
C LYS A 154 5.46 -19.51 13.15
N THR A 155 6.38 -18.66 13.58
CA THR A 155 6.32 -18.22 14.98
C THR A 155 4.96 -17.56 15.25
N PRO A 156 4.33 -17.83 16.41
CA PRO A 156 3.06 -17.20 16.78
C PRO A 156 3.18 -15.68 16.83
N LEU A 157 4.39 -15.18 17.11
CA LEU A 157 4.74 -13.77 17.09
C LEU A 157 4.55 -13.16 15.69
N VAL A 158 5.21 -13.68 14.65
CA VAL A 158 5.12 -13.17 13.26
C VAL A 158 3.68 -13.13 12.78
N ARG A 159 2.90 -14.19 13.06
CA ARG A 159 1.47 -14.25 12.69
C ARG A 159 0.67 -13.15 13.38
N THR A 160 0.94 -12.91 14.67
CA THR A 160 0.27 -11.86 15.44
C THR A 160 0.61 -10.47 14.90
N LEU A 161 1.89 -10.24 14.58
CA LEU A 161 2.33 -8.96 14.02
C LEU A 161 1.67 -8.66 12.67
N TRP A 162 1.58 -9.62 11.74
CA TRP A 162 0.84 -9.42 10.48
C TRP A 162 -0.64 -9.16 10.69
N ARG A 163 -1.31 -9.91 11.57
CA ARG A 163 -2.73 -9.70 11.89
C ARG A 163 -2.97 -8.29 12.43
N THR A 164 -2.15 -7.87 13.39
CA THR A 164 -2.22 -6.53 13.97
C THR A 164 -1.99 -5.46 12.91
N ASN A 165 -0.98 -5.63 12.06
CA ASN A 165 -0.65 -4.67 11.02
C ASN A 165 -1.78 -4.48 9.99
N TYR A 166 -2.37 -5.57 9.50
CA TYR A 166 -3.49 -5.49 8.57
C TYR A 166 -4.76 -4.95 9.25
N ALA A 167 -5.00 -5.32 10.51
CA ALA A 167 -6.11 -4.76 11.29
C ALA A 167 -5.96 -3.24 11.48
N LEU A 168 -4.77 -2.76 11.83
CA LEU A 168 -4.49 -1.31 11.98
C LEU A 168 -4.64 -0.57 10.65
N SER A 169 -4.18 -1.17 9.56
CA SER A 169 -4.31 -0.61 8.21
C SER A 169 -5.78 -0.49 7.80
N LEU A 170 -6.56 -1.56 7.98
CA LEU A 170 -7.99 -1.58 7.71
C LEU A 170 -8.75 -0.58 8.59
N ALA A 171 -8.45 -0.54 9.89
CA ALA A 171 -9.05 0.41 10.83
C ALA A 171 -8.79 1.86 10.41
N THR A 172 -7.59 2.17 9.92
CA THR A 172 -7.25 3.51 9.41
C THR A 172 -8.11 3.90 8.22
N VAL A 173 -8.33 2.97 7.27
CA VAL A 173 -9.18 3.22 6.11
C VAL A 173 -10.65 3.37 6.51
N ILE A 174 -11.16 2.51 7.40
CA ILE A 174 -12.53 2.59 7.92
C ILE A 174 -12.77 3.93 8.63
N MET A 175 -11.83 4.37 9.46
CA MET A 175 -11.89 5.70 10.09
C MET A 175 -12.00 6.79 9.04
N GLY A 176 -11.21 6.73 7.96
CA GLY A 176 -11.32 7.65 6.84
C GLY A 176 -12.71 7.64 6.17
N LEU A 177 -13.24 6.45 5.89
CA LEU A 177 -14.56 6.26 5.27
C LEU A 177 -15.70 6.78 6.14
N ILE A 178 -15.55 6.79 7.46
CA ILE A 178 -16.54 7.35 8.39
C ILE A 178 -16.34 8.88 8.53
N TYR A 179 -15.10 9.33 8.74
CA TYR A 179 -14.82 10.73 9.02
C TYR A 179 -15.02 11.65 7.81
N VAL A 180 -14.72 11.21 6.59
CA VAL A 180 -14.90 12.06 5.39
C VAL A 180 -16.38 12.45 5.19
N PRO A 181 -17.34 11.50 5.16
CA PRO A 181 -18.77 11.83 5.10
C PRO A 181 -19.25 12.59 6.34
N LEU A 182 -18.82 12.20 7.54
CA LEU A 182 -19.22 12.89 8.78
C LEU A 182 -18.82 14.38 8.75
N CYS A 183 -17.57 14.67 8.34
CA CYS A 183 -17.11 16.05 8.19
C CYS A 183 -17.88 16.78 7.09
N HIS A 184 -18.28 16.10 6.01
CA HIS A 184 -19.12 16.71 4.97
C HIS A 184 -20.48 17.16 5.52
N PHE A 185 -21.16 16.32 6.29
CA PHE A 185 -22.46 16.66 6.87
C PHE A 185 -22.35 17.70 7.99
N MET A 186 -21.34 17.60 8.86
CA MET A 186 -21.20 18.50 10.01
C MET A 186 -20.61 19.87 9.66
N MET A 187 -19.73 19.96 8.66
CA MET A 187 -18.98 21.19 8.34
C MET A 187 -19.30 21.75 6.94
N HIS A 188 -20.29 21.17 6.25
CA HIS A 188 -20.68 21.56 4.90
C HIS A 188 -19.52 21.58 3.91
N LEU A 189 -18.63 20.59 3.96
CA LEU A 189 -17.48 20.50 3.05
C LEU A 189 -17.92 20.42 1.59
N GLY A 190 -17.09 20.91 0.66
CA GLY A 190 -17.39 20.86 -0.77
C GLY A 190 -17.60 19.44 -1.30
N ARG A 191 -18.74 19.18 -1.95
CA ARG A 191 -19.14 17.84 -2.45
C ARG A 191 -18.09 17.18 -3.34
N ARG A 192 -17.44 17.93 -4.24
CA ARG A 192 -16.45 17.38 -5.18
C ARG A 192 -15.25 16.77 -4.47
N GLY A 193 -14.69 17.46 -3.47
CA GLY A 193 -13.57 16.97 -2.68
C GLY A 193 -13.96 15.76 -1.83
N THR A 194 -15.16 15.78 -1.24
CA THR A 194 -15.69 14.65 -0.47
C THR A 194 -15.86 13.40 -1.34
N ILE A 195 -16.50 13.52 -2.51
CA ILE A 195 -16.68 12.39 -3.44
C ILE A 195 -15.33 11.81 -3.86
N TYR A 196 -14.37 12.68 -4.23
CA TYR A 196 -13.03 12.25 -4.63
C TYR A 196 -12.31 11.48 -3.51
N LEU A 197 -12.33 12.01 -2.28
CA LEU A 197 -11.73 11.36 -1.12
C LEU A 197 -12.41 10.04 -0.77
N THR A 198 -13.74 9.99 -0.79
CA THR A 198 -14.50 8.77 -0.53
C THR A 198 -14.20 7.70 -1.58
N CYS A 199 -14.13 8.06 -2.87
CA CYS A 199 -13.73 7.12 -3.92
C CYS A 199 -12.31 6.56 -3.70
N LEU A 200 -11.33 7.41 -3.36
CA LEU A 200 -9.98 6.95 -3.04
C LEU A 200 -9.95 6.02 -1.82
N LEU A 201 -10.69 6.36 -0.77
CA LEU A 201 -10.78 5.55 0.44
C LEU A 201 -11.50 4.22 0.20
N LEU A 202 -12.51 4.18 -0.69
CA LEU A 202 -13.17 2.94 -1.10
C LEU A 202 -12.20 2.02 -1.85
N LEU A 203 -11.36 2.56 -2.74
CA LEU A 203 -10.31 1.78 -3.40
C LEU A 203 -9.32 1.22 -2.36
N CYS A 204 -8.85 2.05 -1.43
CA CYS A 204 -7.98 1.62 -0.34
C CYS A 204 -8.65 0.60 0.60
N PHE A 205 -9.98 0.65 0.73
CA PHE A 205 -10.73 -0.29 1.57
C PHE A 205 -10.79 -1.65 0.91
N ILE A 206 -11.02 -1.71 -0.40
CA ILE A 206 -10.99 -2.96 -1.17
C ILE A 206 -9.62 -3.64 -1.03
N THR A 207 -8.53 -2.88 -1.18
CA THR A 207 -7.16 -3.44 -1.05
C THR A 207 -6.85 -3.87 0.38
N ALA A 208 -7.23 -3.08 1.40
CA ALA A 208 -7.04 -3.45 2.80
C ALA A 208 -7.87 -4.68 3.20
N LEU A 209 -9.11 -4.77 2.72
CA LEU A 209 -10.00 -5.90 2.96
C LEU A 209 -9.48 -7.17 2.27
N TYR A 210 -9.02 -7.05 1.03
CA TYR A 210 -8.39 -8.14 0.29
C TYR A 210 -7.25 -8.79 1.10
N ARG A 211 -6.36 -7.97 1.67
CA ARG A 211 -5.25 -8.46 2.51
C ARG A 211 -5.70 -9.18 3.77
N VAL A 212 -6.72 -8.63 4.45
CA VAL A 212 -7.29 -9.27 5.64
C VAL A 212 -7.91 -10.62 5.30
N ILE A 213 -8.68 -10.70 4.20
CA ILE A 213 -9.29 -11.95 3.74
C ILE A 213 -8.21 -12.96 3.37
N GLN A 214 -7.18 -12.52 2.64
CA GLN A 214 -6.10 -13.39 2.22
C GLN A 214 -5.33 -14.00 3.40
N LEU A 215 -5.13 -13.24 4.48
CA LEU A 215 -4.49 -13.74 5.70
C LEU A 215 -5.31 -14.83 6.42
N HIS A 216 -6.64 -14.80 6.30
CA HIS A 216 -7.55 -15.73 6.99
C HIS A 216 -8.04 -16.88 6.11
N THR A 217 -7.84 -16.78 4.80
CA THR A 217 -8.13 -17.88 3.89
C THR A 217 -7.10 -18.98 4.16
N GLU A 218 -7.51 -20.24 4.23
CA GLU A 218 -6.58 -21.39 4.30
C GLU A 218 -6.68 -22.26 3.04
N ASP A 219 -7.83 -22.19 2.37
CA ASP A 219 -8.13 -22.92 1.14
C ASP A 219 -7.18 -22.52 -0.01
N PRO A 220 -6.43 -23.47 -0.62
CA PRO A 220 -5.59 -23.22 -1.79
C PRO A 220 -6.33 -22.82 -3.06
N ASP A 221 -7.59 -23.24 -3.21
CA ASP A 221 -8.36 -23.03 -4.44
C ASP A 221 -9.23 -21.77 -4.36
N ALA A 222 -9.14 -21.01 -3.26
CA ALA A 222 -9.89 -19.80 -3.07
C ALA A 222 -9.51 -18.72 -4.12
N PRO A 223 -10.50 -18.01 -4.72
CA PRO A 223 -10.26 -17.02 -5.77
C PRO A 223 -9.40 -15.82 -5.31
N VAL A 224 -9.37 -15.56 -4.00
CA VAL A 224 -8.53 -14.52 -3.36
C VAL A 224 -7.04 -14.82 -3.54
N ARG A 225 -6.66 -16.10 -3.71
CA ARG A 225 -5.28 -16.53 -3.98
C ARG A 225 -4.91 -16.51 -5.46
N SER A 226 -5.85 -16.17 -6.34
CA SER A 226 -5.56 -16.11 -7.78
C SER A 226 -4.52 -15.05 -8.10
N ARG A 227 -3.67 -15.33 -9.09
CA ARG A 227 -2.66 -14.38 -9.57
C ARG A 227 -3.27 -13.08 -10.08
N ILE A 228 -4.42 -13.19 -10.73
CA ILE A 228 -5.14 -12.02 -11.25
C ILE A 228 -5.59 -11.13 -10.08
N ALA A 229 -6.15 -11.71 -9.01
CA ALA A 229 -6.52 -10.96 -7.82
C ALA A 229 -5.30 -10.25 -7.20
N PHE A 230 -4.13 -10.91 -7.16
CA PHE A 230 -2.90 -10.27 -6.70
C PHE A 230 -2.55 -9.05 -7.54
N TYR A 231 -2.35 -9.17 -8.86
CA TYR A 231 -1.91 -8.02 -9.67
C TYR A 231 -2.94 -6.88 -9.78
N VAL A 232 -4.23 -7.17 -9.60
CA VAL A 232 -5.29 -6.16 -9.72
C VAL A 232 -5.59 -5.47 -8.38
N LEU A 233 -5.56 -6.21 -7.27
CA LEU A 233 -5.95 -5.70 -5.96
C LEU A 233 -4.76 -5.27 -5.09
N GLU A 234 -3.53 -5.63 -5.47
CA GLU A 234 -2.31 -5.13 -4.84
C GLU A 234 -1.66 -4.00 -5.63
#